data_AF-A0A958VYJ0-F1
#
_entry.id   AF-A0A958VYJ0-F1
#
_cell.length_a   1.000
_cell.length_b   1.000
_cell.length_c   1.000
_cell.angle_alpha   90.00
_cell.angle_beta   90.00
_cell.angle_gamma   90.00
#
_symmetry.space_group_name_H-M   'P 1'
#
loop_
_entity.id
_entity.type
_entity.pdbx_description
1 polymer ?
#
loop_
_entity_poly.entity_id
_entity_poly.type
_entity_poly.pdbx_seq_one_letter_code
_entity_poly.pdbx_strand_id
1 'polypeptide(L)'
;MNIAIFCNLDLESNIALNILASNLTDHQLRFYVSKQVGAPSSNVRPLQQLAYLEKEFIVDKLFPQLESIGSPGFLSFDQLSKKYNAPLQELVSVTDEKIVNFISSHQPDLFLSIRFGKIFKGNILSVPKVGIINLHSAILPNYKGVLGTFRAFQNKDEEIGTTIHFIDDNTID
;
A
#
# COMPACT_ATOMS: atom_id res chain seq x y z
N MET A 1 15.48 -9.87 7.37
CA MET A 1 14.89 -10.18 6.04
C MET A 1 14.87 -8.92 5.20
N ASN A 2 14.87 -9.07 3.87
CA ASN A 2 14.57 -8.01 2.92
C ASN A 2 13.05 -7.96 2.73
N ILE A 3 12.39 -6.92 3.25
CA ILE A 3 10.93 -6.77 3.20
C ILE A 3 10.59 -5.63 2.25
N ALA A 4 9.80 -5.93 1.22
CA ALA A 4 9.22 -4.94 0.33
C ALA A 4 7.78 -4.64 0.74
N ILE A 5 7.48 -3.38 1.07
CA ILE A 5 6.15 -2.94 1.48
C ILE A 5 5.52 -2.19 0.30
N PHE A 6 4.34 -2.64 -0.10
CA PHE A 6 3.55 -2.10 -1.20
C PHE A 6 2.32 -1.38 -0.63
N CYS A 7 2.14 -0.11 -0.98
CA CYS A 7 0.99 0.67 -0.50
C CYS A 7 0.59 1.78 -1.49
N ASN A 8 -0.49 2.49 -1.22
CA ASN A 8 -0.84 3.64 -2.05
C ASN A 8 -0.09 4.90 -1.60
N LEU A 9 0.02 5.86 -2.51
CA LEU A 9 0.47 7.20 -2.17
C LEU A 9 -0.74 8.04 -1.69
N ASP A 10 -1.27 7.67 -0.52
CA ASP A 10 -2.38 8.33 0.17
C ASP A 10 -2.10 8.47 1.68
N LEU A 11 -2.93 9.26 2.37
CA LEU A 11 -2.77 9.54 3.80
C LEU A 11 -2.86 8.28 4.66
N GLU A 12 -3.83 7.40 4.40
CA GLU A 12 -4.05 6.20 5.20
C GLU A 12 -2.88 5.22 5.09
N SER A 13 -2.34 5.05 3.88
CA SER A 13 -1.15 4.24 3.64
C SER A 13 0.08 4.84 4.31
N ASN A 14 0.23 6.17 4.33
CA ASN A 14 1.32 6.82 5.05
C ASN A 14 1.26 6.56 6.55
N ILE A 15 0.07 6.66 7.17
CA ILE A 15 -0.14 6.35 8.58
C ILE A 15 0.20 4.88 8.86
N ALA A 16 -0.31 3.96 8.04
CA ALA A 16 -0.04 2.54 8.18
C ALA A 16 1.47 2.24 8.07
N LEU A 17 2.16 2.86 7.12
CA LEU A 17 3.59 2.68 6.92
C LEU A 17 4.42 3.20 8.09
N ASN A 18 4.04 4.34 8.68
CA ASN A 18 4.69 4.88 9.89
C ASN A 18 4.65 3.88 11.05
N ILE A 19 3.47 3.32 11.32
CA ILE A 19 3.26 2.36 12.40
C ILE A 19 4.04 1.07 12.10
N LEU A 20 3.87 0.51 10.90
CA LEU A 20 4.49 -0.75 10.54
C LEU A 20 6.02 -0.68 10.52
N ALA A 21 6.60 0.32 9.86
CA ALA A 21 8.05 0.43 9.73
C ALA A 21 8.74 0.57 11.10
N SER A 22 8.07 1.20 12.08
CA SER A 22 8.60 1.33 13.44
C SER A 22 8.73 0.00 14.19
N ASN A 23 8.01 -1.04 13.76
CA ASN A 23 8.04 -2.38 14.32
C ASN A 23 8.91 -3.37 13.52
N LEU A 24 9.54 -2.91 12.43
CA LEU A 24 10.34 -3.75 11.52
C LEU A 24 11.81 -3.29 11.45
N THR A 25 12.34 -2.70 12.52
CA THR A 25 13.68 -2.10 12.55
C THR A 25 14.83 -3.10 12.34
N ASP A 26 14.61 -4.37 12.64
CA ASP A 26 15.59 -5.45 12.47
C ASP A 26 15.61 -6.01 11.02
N HIS A 27 14.85 -5.40 10.11
CA HIS A 27 14.71 -5.81 8.72
C HIS A 27 15.20 -4.73 7.75
N GLN A 28 15.62 -5.14 6.56
CA GLN A 28 15.94 -4.22 5.47
C GLN A 28 14.65 -3.91 4.71
N LEU A 29 14.23 -2.65 4.72
CA LEU A 29 12.95 -2.23 4.15
C LEU A 29 13.12 -1.59 2.77
N ARG A 30 12.12 -1.78 1.91
CA ARG A 30 11.92 -1.02 0.67
C ARG A 30 10.46 -0.66 0.52
N PHE A 31 10.19 0.53 0.00
CA PHE A 31 8.82 1.02 -0.14
C PHE A 31 8.46 1.17 -1.61
N TYR A 32 7.38 0.52 -2.01
CA TYR A 32 6.80 0.61 -3.34
C TYR A 32 5.41 1.23 -3.23
N VAL A 33 5.17 2.32 -3.97
CA VAL A 33 3.93 3.08 -3.88
C VAL A 33 3.18 3.13 -5.20
N SER A 34 1.86 3.26 -5.16
CA SER A 34 1.07 3.61 -6.35
C SER A 34 0.20 4.83 -6.12
N LYS A 35 0.20 5.77 -7.08
CA LYS A 35 -0.72 6.91 -7.10
C LYS A 35 -2.14 6.53 -7.55
N GLN A 36 -2.28 5.41 -8.26
CA GLN A 36 -3.55 4.99 -8.83
C GLN A 36 -4.23 3.93 -7.97
N VAL A 37 -5.48 4.22 -7.59
CA VAL A 37 -6.37 3.27 -6.90
C VAL A 37 -7.65 3.17 -7.72
N GLY A 38 -7.88 2.01 -8.34
CA GLY A 38 -9.06 1.78 -9.17
C GLY A 38 -9.06 2.53 -10.51
N ALA A 39 -10.27 2.75 -11.04
CA ALA A 39 -10.49 3.39 -12.33
C ALA A 39 -10.16 4.90 -12.28
N PRO A 40 -9.78 5.53 -13.41
CA PRO A 40 -9.52 6.96 -13.48
C PRO A 40 -10.73 7.80 -13.06
N SER A 41 -10.44 8.97 -12.47
CA SER A 41 -11.32 10.08 -12.07
C SER A 41 -12.84 9.85 -12.15
N SER A 42 -13.50 9.87 -10.98
CA SER A 42 -14.96 9.95 -10.91
C SER A 42 -15.48 11.30 -11.40
N ASN A 43 -16.64 11.32 -12.06
CA ASN A 43 -17.36 12.55 -12.39
C ASN A 43 -18.21 13.07 -11.21
N VAL A 44 -18.19 12.38 -10.07
CA VAL A 44 -18.97 12.74 -8.88
C VAL A 44 -18.14 13.69 -8.02
N ARG A 45 -18.58 14.96 -7.92
CA ARG A 45 -17.85 16.03 -7.22
C ARG A 45 -17.44 15.68 -5.78
N PRO A 46 -18.30 15.11 -4.92
CA PRO A 46 -17.87 14.67 -3.58
C PRO A 46 -16.70 13.68 -3.60
N LEU A 47 -16.66 12.75 -4.56
CA LEU A 47 -15.58 11.78 -4.70
C LEU A 47 -14.28 12.45 -5.20
N GLN A 48 -14.39 13.46 -6.06
CA GLN A 48 -13.25 14.27 -6.49
C GLN A 48 -12.67 15.07 -5.32
N GLN A 49 -13.52 15.67 -4.48
CA GLN A 49 -13.08 16.41 -3.30
C GLN A 49 -12.41 15.50 -2.28
N LEU A 50 -12.97 14.30 -2.05
CA LEU A 50 -12.36 13.32 -1.16
C LEU A 50 -10.99 12.87 -1.70
N ALA A 51 -10.89 12.50 -2.97
CA ALA A 51 -9.63 12.10 -3.59
C ALA A 51 -8.56 13.22 -3.53
N TYR A 52 -8.97 14.47 -3.75
CA TYR A 52 -8.08 15.62 -3.59
C TYR A 52 -7.55 15.73 -2.16
N LEU A 53 -8.42 15.63 -1.15
CA LEU A 53 -8.04 15.77 0.26
C LEU A 53 -7.18 14.60 0.75
N GLU A 54 -7.44 13.36 0.33
CA GLU A 54 -6.70 12.18 0.82
C GLU A 54 -5.38 11.95 0.09
N LYS A 55 -5.22 12.49 -1.13
CA LYS A 55 -4.08 12.20 -2.01
C LYS A 55 -3.34 13.47 -2.41
N GLU A 56 -3.92 14.27 -3.30
CA GLU A 56 -3.25 15.39 -3.95
C GLU A 56 -2.83 16.47 -2.94
N PHE A 57 -3.75 16.90 -2.08
CA PHE A 57 -3.46 17.91 -1.07
C PHE A 57 -2.38 17.44 -0.09
N ILE A 58 -2.47 16.19 0.37
CA ILE A 58 -1.54 15.66 1.38
C ILE A 58 -0.14 15.53 0.80
N VAL A 59 -0.03 14.90 -0.36
CA VAL A 59 1.25 14.60 -1.00
C VAL A 59 1.89 15.88 -1.56
N ASP A 60 1.11 16.71 -2.27
CA ASP A 60 1.67 17.82 -3.03
C ASP A 60 1.73 19.14 -2.23
N LYS A 61 0.96 19.26 -1.14
CA LYS A 61 0.90 20.49 -0.33
C LYS A 61 1.31 20.28 1.12
N LEU A 62 0.74 19.30 1.81
CA LEU A 62 0.94 19.14 3.25
C LEU A 62 2.33 18.59 3.59
N PHE A 63 2.75 17.47 2.99
CA PHE A 63 4.02 16.84 3.30
C PHE A 63 5.24 17.76 3.09
N PRO A 64 5.37 18.50 1.97
CA PRO A 64 6.48 19.44 1.80
C PRO A 64 6.55 20.50 2.91
N GLN A 65 5.40 20.96 3.42
CA GLN A 65 5.35 21.92 4.52
C GLN A 65 5.77 21.27 5.84
N LEU A 66 5.26 20.07 6.15
CA LEU A 66 5.62 19.33 7.36
C LEU A 66 7.11 19.00 7.44
N GLU A 67 7.72 18.70 6.29
CA GLU A 67 9.15 18.44 6.19
C GLU A 67 10.01 19.65 6.56
N SER A 68 9.54 20.86 6.24
CA SER A 68 10.27 22.10 6.51
C SER A 68 10.26 22.53 7.98
N ILE A 69 9.24 22.12 8.73
CA ILE A 69 9.02 22.53 10.13
C ILE A 69 9.61 21.50 11.12
N GLY A 70 9.83 20.26 10.68
CA GLY A 70 10.25 19.14 11.52
C GLY A 70 9.09 18.60 12.34
N SER A 71 8.66 17.36 12.06
CA SER A 71 7.51 16.74 12.73
C SER A 71 7.98 15.78 13.84
N PRO A 72 7.52 15.93 15.11
CA PRO A 72 7.80 14.99 16.19
C PRO A 72 6.89 13.74 16.18
N GLY A 73 5.98 13.62 15.20
CA GLY A 73 5.00 12.54 15.11
C GLY A 73 5.19 11.68 13.86
N PHE A 74 4.10 11.49 13.11
CA PHE A 74 4.14 10.79 11.84
C PHE A 74 4.97 11.54 10.79
N LEU A 75 5.68 10.76 9.99
CA LEU A 75 6.62 11.19 8.96
C LEU A 75 5.99 11.09 7.57
N SER A 76 6.37 12.00 6.68
CA SER A 76 6.05 11.88 5.25
C SER A 76 6.70 10.62 4.65
N PHE A 77 6.29 10.24 3.43
CA PHE A 77 6.93 9.11 2.73
C PHE A 77 8.43 9.33 2.52
N ASP A 78 8.86 10.55 2.20
CA ASP A 78 10.28 10.87 1.99
C ASP A 78 11.06 10.85 3.31
N GLN A 79 10.46 11.32 4.40
CA GLN A 79 11.05 11.22 5.74
C GLN A 79 11.17 9.77 6.20
N LEU A 80 10.16 8.93 5.94
CA LEU A 80 10.21 7.49 6.19
C LEU A 80 11.34 6.84 5.38
N SER A 81 11.43 7.16 4.08
CA SER A 81 12.49 6.65 3.22
C SER A 81 13.89 6.96 3.78
N LYS A 82 14.11 8.21 4.21
CA LYS A 82 15.38 8.64 4.81
C LYS A 82 15.64 7.96 6.14
N LYS A 83 14.65 7.92 7.04
CA LYS A 83 14.78 7.36 8.39
C LYS A 83 15.18 5.89 8.37
N TYR A 84 14.57 5.09 7.49
CA TYR A 84 14.79 3.66 7.42
C TYR A 84 15.81 3.25 6.34
N ASN A 85 16.46 4.23 5.68
CA ASN A 85 17.34 4.01 4.53
C ASN A 85 16.70 3.07 3.48
N ALA A 86 15.40 3.29 3.27
CA ALA A 86 14.53 2.42 2.48
C ALA A 86 14.05 3.21 1.25
N PRO A 87 14.55 2.90 0.04
CA PRO A 87 14.15 3.63 -1.15
C PRO A 87 12.63 3.58 -1.37
N LEU A 88 12.04 4.74 -1.62
CA LEU A 88 10.65 4.91 -2.04
C LEU A 88 10.58 4.95 -3.57
N GLN A 89 9.84 4.01 -4.17
CA GLN A 89 9.70 3.90 -5.63
C GLN A 89 8.23 3.85 -6.03
N GLU A 90 7.81 4.75 -6.92
CA GLU A 90 6.49 4.66 -7.55
C GLU A 90 6.46 3.53 -8.58
N LEU A 91 5.43 2.69 -8.49
CA LEU A 91 5.16 1.63 -9.45
C LEU A 91 3.95 1.99 -10.31
N VAL A 92 4.18 2.07 -11.62
CA VAL A 92 3.13 2.24 -12.63
C VAL A 92 2.55 0.90 -13.09
N SER A 93 3.32 -0.18 -12.98
CA SER A 93 2.93 -1.55 -13.32
C SER A 93 3.59 -2.55 -12.39
N VAL A 94 2.96 -3.72 -12.23
CA VAL A 94 3.50 -4.87 -11.49
C VAL A 94 3.78 -6.07 -12.41
N THR A 95 3.49 -5.92 -13.70
CA THR A 95 3.73 -6.95 -14.72
C THR A 95 4.76 -6.55 -15.76
N ASP A 96 5.24 -5.31 -15.72
CA ASP A 96 6.32 -4.86 -16.59
C ASP A 96 7.60 -5.62 -16.21
N GLU A 97 8.20 -6.34 -17.15
CA GLU A 97 9.39 -7.16 -16.90
C GLU A 97 10.56 -6.36 -16.34
N LYS A 98 10.75 -5.10 -16.76
CA LYS A 98 11.83 -4.25 -16.22
C LYS A 98 11.57 -3.94 -14.76
N ILE A 99 10.32 -3.68 -14.39
CA ILE A 99 9.92 -3.45 -13.00
C ILE A 99 10.09 -4.73 -12.18
N VAL A 100 9.62 -5.87 -12.69
CA VAL A 100 9.75 -7.17 -12.01
C VAL A 100 11.23 -7.53 -11.80
N ASN A 101 12.07 -7.37 -12.82
CA ASN A 101 13.51 -7.61 -12.74
C ASN A 101 14.19 -6.65 -11.76
N PHE A 102 13.78 -5.38 -11.75
CA PHE A 102 14.25 -4.40 -10.77
C PHE A 102 13.87 -4.79 -9.34
N ILE A 103 12.61 -5.17 -9.07
CA ILE A 103 12.21 -5.60 -7.74
C ILE A 103 12.96 -6.89 -7.34
N SER A 104 13.09 -7.84 -8.27
CA SER A 104 13.79 -9.12 -8.07
C SER A 104 15.28 -8.95 -7.75
N SER A 105 15.97 -7.97 -8.36
CA SER A 105 17.40 -7.74 -8.11
C SER A 105 17.71 -7.34 -6.66
N HIS A 106 16.70 -6.88 -5.92
CA HIS A 106 16.81 -6.58 -4.48
C HIS A 106 16.63 -7.80 -3.58
N GLN A 107 16.38 -8.98 -4.16
CA GLN A 107 16.25 -10.26 -3.46
C GLN A 107 15.32 -10.18 -2.23
N PRO A 108 14.06 -9.73 -2.41
CA PRO A 108 13.11 -9.65 -1.32
C PRO A 108 12.80 -11.04 -0.76
N ASP A 109 12.75 -11.15 0.55
CA ASP A 109 12.30 -12.37 1.22
C ASP A 109 10.77 -12.37 1.36
N LEU A 110 10.16 -11.21 1.60
CA LEU A 110 8.73 -11.07 1.88
C LEU A 110 8.15 -9.80 1.24
N PHE A 111 6.96 -9.91 0.68
CA PHE A 111 6.14 -8.75 0.30
C PHE A 111 5.03 -8.52 1.32
N LEU A 112 4.83 -7.26 1.70
CA LEU A 112 3.69 -6.82 2.50
C LEU A 112 2.84 -5.89 1.64
N SER A 113 1.61 -6.29 1.33
CA SER A 113 0.63 -5.51 0.58
C SER A 113 -0.37 -4.87 1.54
N ILE A 114 -0.33 -3.55 1.62
CA ILE A 114 -1.19 -2.76 2.51
C ILE A 114 -1.89 -1.71 1.68
N ARG A 115 -3.18 -1.94 1.43
CA ARG A 115 -4.02 -1.06 0.59
C ARG A 115 -3.47 -0.87 -0.84
N PHE A 116 -2.57 -1.71 -1.34
CA PHE A 116 -1.95 -1.49 -2.64
C PHE A 116 -2.95 -1.64 -3.79
N GLY A 117 -3.12 -0.59 -4.59
CA GLY A 117 -4.15 -0.51 -5.63
C GLY A 117 -3.91 -1.37 -6.88
N LYS A 118 -2.84 -2.18 -6.92
CA LYS A 118 -2.51 -3.05 -8.05
C LYS A 118 -2.55 -4.52 -7.65
N ILE A 119 -3.09 -5.34 -8.53
CA ILE A 119 -3.18 -6.79 -8.36
C ILE A 119 -1.83 -7.41 -8.74
N PHE A 120 -1.19 -8.13 -7.81
CA PHE A 120 -0.01 -8.94 -8.11
C PHE A 120 -0.40 -10.06 -9.07
N LYS A 121 0.29 -10.13 -10.21
CA LYS A 121 0.02 -11.16 -11.21
C LYS A 121 1.25 -11.54 -12.03
N GLY A 122 1.34 -12.81 -12.44
CA GLY A 122 2.45 -13.33 -13.23
C GLY A 122 3.75 -13.44 -12.44
N ASN A 123 4.88 -13.14 -13.07
CA ASN A 123 6.23 -13.42 -12.53
C ASN A 123 6.49 -12.79 -11.16
N ILE A 124 5.86 -11.65 -10.85
CA ILE A 124 6.04 -10.95 -9.57
C ILE A 124 5.60 -11.79 -8.36
N LEU A 125 4.65 -12.73 -8.52
CA LEU A 125 4.18 -13.60 -7.44
C LEU A 125 5.30 -14.52 -6.90
N SER A 126 6.25 -14.88 -7.76
CA SER A 126 7.38 -15.77 -7.42
C SER A 126 8.62 -15.04 -6.92
N VAL A 127 8.60 -13.70 -6.91
CA VAL A 127 9.77 -12.89 -6.53
C VAL A 127 10.13 -13.00 -5.04
N PRO A 128 9.21 -12.86 -4.08
CA PRO A 128 9.56 -13.00 -2.67
C PRO A 128 9.75 -14.47 -2.28
N LYS A 129 10.84 -14.78 -1.56
CA LYS A 129 11.17 -16.17 -1.17
C LYS A 129 10.11 -16.84 -0.29
N VAL A 130 9.48 -16.07 0.60
CA VAL A 130 8.48 -16.55 1.57
C VAL A 130 7.07 -16.41 1.02
N GLY A 131 6.80 -15.35 0.25
CA GLY A 131 5.49 -15.08 -0.34
C GLY A 131 5.05 -13.63 -0.17
N ILE A 132 3.75 -13.41 -0.36
CA ILE A 132 3.12 -12.09 -0.27
C ILE A 132 2.04 -12.15 0.80
N ILE A 133 2.13 -11.29 1.81
CA ILE A 133 1.09 -11.11 2.81
C ILE A 133 0.25 -9.89 2.41
N ASN A 134 -1.07 -10.04 2.39
CA ASN A 134 -2.00 -8.96 2.07
C ASN A 134 -2.91 -8.64 3.27
N LEU A 135 -3.20 -7.34 3.42
CA LEU A 135 -4.20 -6.83 4.36
C LEU A 135 -5.50 -6.52 3.60
N HIS A 136 -6.50 -7.39 3.76
CA HIS A 136 -7.81 -7.24 3.15
C HIS A 136 -8.81 -6.52 4.06
N SER A 137 -9.63 -5.64 3.49
CA SER A 137 -10.57 -4.77 4.22
C SER A 137 -11.89 -5.45 4.65
N ALA A 138 -11.91 -6.77 4.76
CA ALA A 138 -13.09 -7.55 5.15
C ALA A 138 -12.69 -8.88 5.82
N ILE A 139 -13.66 -9.55 6.44
CA ILE A 139 -13.53 -10.91 6.98
C ILE A 139 -13.68 -11.91 5.82
N LEU A 140 -12.57 -12.50 5.37
CA LEU A 140 -12.59 -13.53 4.32
C LEU A 140 -13.26 -14.82 4.84
N PRO A 141 -13.93 -15.61 3.97
CA PRO A 141 -14.02 -15.45 2.51
C PRO A 141 -15.09 -14.44 2.05
N ASN A 142 -15.77 -13.75 2.97
CA ASN A 142 -16.81 -12.80 2.62
C ASN A 142 -16.21 -11.49 2.10
N TYR A 143 -16.98 -10.79 1.25
CA TYR A 143 -16.63 -9.47 0.71
C TYR A 143 -15.26 -9.40 0.03
N LYS A 144 -14.98 -10.44 -0.75
CA LYS A 144 -13.99 -10.44 -1.81
C LYS A 144 -14.06 -9.15 -2.65
N GLY A 145 -12.91 -8.55 -2.95
CA GLY A 145 -12.73 -7.42 -3.84
C GLY A 145 -12.69 -6.07 -3.13
N VAL A 146 -13.12 -5.03 -3.83
CA VAL A 146 -13.04 -3.66 -3.31
C VAL A 146 -14.17 -3.35 -2.31
N LEU A 147 -13.90 -2.39 -1.42
CA LEU A 147 -14.89 -1.80 -0.51
C LEU A 147 -15.53 -2.82 0.45
N GLY A 148 -14.76 -3.80 0.93
CA GLY A 148 -15.29 -4.89 1.76
C GLY A 148 -16.03 -4.41 3.00
N THR A 149 -15.43 -3.51 3.78
CA THR A 149 -16.07 -2.91 4.97
C THR A 149 -17.36 -2.17 4.62
N PHE A 150 -17.39 -1.42 3.51
CA PHE A 150 -18.58 -0.68 3.09
C PHE A 150 -19.71 -1.61 2.67
N ARG A 151 -19.39 -2.72 1.99
CA ARG A 151 -20.38 -3.72 1.59
C ARG A 151 -20.95 -4.46 2.79
N ALA A 152 -20.14 -4.80 3.79
CA ALA A 152 -20.61 -5.36 5.06
C ALA A 152 -21.56 -4.39 5.78
N PHE A 153 -21.21 -3.10 5.82
CA PHE A 153 -22.09 -2.06 6.36
C PHE A 153 -23.41 -1.93 5.59
N GLN A 154 -23.37 -1.94 4.26
CA GLN A 154 -24.55 -1.90 3.41
C GLN A 154 -25.49 -3.09 3.66
N ASN A 155 -24.93 -4.25 3.96
CA ASN A 155 -25.67 -5.47 4.27
C ASN A 155 -26.15 -5.55 5.73
N LYS A 156 -25.79 -4.57 6.56
CA LYS A 156 -26.12 -4.50 7.99
C LYS A 156 -25.55 -5.69 8.77
N ASP A 157 -24.36 -6.15 8.39
CA ASP A 157 -23.66 -7.18 9.13
C ASP A 157 -23.38 -6.69 10.57
N GLU A 158 -23.53 -7.60 11.54
CA GLU A 158 -23.29 -7.29 12.96
C GLU A 158 -21.79 -7.07 13.25
N GLU A 159 -20.92 -7.65 12.42
CA GLU A 159 -19.47 -7.58 12.58
C GLU A 159 -18.81 -7.10 11.28
N ILE A 160 -17.81 -6.22 11.44
CA ILE A 160 -16.86 -5.84 10.39
C ILE A 160 -15.45 -6.16 10.86
N GLY A 161 -14.55 -6.46 9.92
CA GLY A 161 -13.20 -6.83 10.26
C GLY A 161 -12.23 -6.73 9.08
N THR A 162 -11.02 -7.18 9.33
CA THR A 162 -9.93 -7.23 8.35
C THR A 162 -9.30 -8.62 8.38
N THR A 163 -8.75 -9.07 7.26
CA THR A 163 -8.06 -10.35 7.17
C THR A 163 -6.62 -10.11 6.73
N ILE A 164 -5.68 -10.76 7.43
CA ILE A 164 -4.30 -10.90 6.99
C ILE A 164 -4.15 -12.31 6.43
N HIS A 165 -3.69 -12.43 5.19
CA HIS A 165 -3.53 -13.73 4.54
C HIS A 165 -2.37 -13.72 3.54
N PHE A 166 -1.95 -14.91 3.12
CA PHE A 166 -1.03 -15.06 2.00
C PHE A 166 -1.80 -14.96 0.67
N ILE A 167 -1.16 -14.36 -0.34
CA ILE A 167 -1.62 -14.43 -1.73
C ILE A 167 -1.04 -15.71 -2.34
N ASP A 168 -1.90 -16.68 -2.59
CA ASP A 168 -1.51 -17.99 -3.13
C ASP A 168 -1.63 -18.08 -4.67
N ASP A 169 -2.41 -17.19 -5.30
CA ASP A 169 -2.63 -17.19 -6.75
C ASP A 169 -2.92 -15.78 -7.33
N ASN A 170 -3.25 -15.72 -8.63
CA ASN A 170 -3.61 -14.47 -9.31
C ASN A 170 -5.07 -14.02 -9.06
N THR A 171 -5.82 -14.70 -8.20
CA THR A 171 -7.23 -14.38 -7.98
C THR A 171 -7.35 -13.16 -7.08
N ILE A 172 -8.39 -12.36 -7.36
CA ILE A 172 -8.72 -11.23 -6.50
C ILE A 172 -9.34 -11.83 -5.24
N ASP A 173 -8.86 -11.35 -4.08
CA ASP A 173 -9.41 -11.66 -2.78
C ASP A 173 -10.88 -11.44 -2.69
#